data_AF-A0A0E9X3F9-F1
#
_entry.id   AF-A0A0E9X3F9-F1
#
_cell.length_a   1.000
_cell.length_b   1.000
_cell.length_c   1.000
_cell.angle_alpha   90.00
_cell.angle_beta   90.00
_cell.angle_gamma   90.00
#
_symmetry.space_group_name_H-M   'P 1'
#
loop_
_entity.id
_entity.type
_entity.pdbx_description
1 polymer ?
#
loop_
_entity_poly.entity_id
_entity_poly.type
_entity_poly.pdbx_seq_one_letter_code
_entity_poly.pdbx_strand_id
1 'polypeptide(L)'
;MDDSAKQVLRKIIRRIPSNKLQNILSKWEHLSKKQFRSLEFTQAKWLLCDNLLSLCEENDLSMKHVTELEMIYRIENPAQGSWNVCQLIDPSEEAVTVDSLTFKDSFKAHLKHLISHVSVKMKKHEDNAIWIRIAWGDNFTQPNHLNPTYVVHHLQTPYVFVSGLTAKHKPFLHQALIPSTHYGGLKDVHLSGRCLTALRDLLMRQYKQAFPVKHPRLLQEKSPVPSHPNIETEHAKHTEKRLQMAAEAFGEGILPKLETAVYKLETRFRENGMPGRREEPFRGVVKFSSSNLLESLKNCVSSGMASAPVTPLLSSITQKGRNYFVITDKGPGVSHTQGRKI
;
A
#
# COMPACT_ATOMS: atom_id res chain seq x y z
N MET A 1 -31.87 4.88 16.66
CA MET A 1 -30.46 4.46 16.45
C MET A 1 -29.83 4.00 17.77
N ASP A 2 -29.04 2.93 17.77
CA ASP A 2 -28.37 2.38 18.97
C ASP A 2 -27.14 3.21 19.40
N ASP A 3 -26.78 3.17 20.69
CA ASP A 3 -25.69 3.98 21.24
C ASP A 3 -24.32 3.67 20.61
N SER A 4 -24.10 2.41 20.21
CA SER A 4 -22.88 2.02 19.49
C SER A 4 -22.79 2.74 18.13
N ALA A 5 -23.88 2.77 17.35
CA ALA A 5 -23.92 3.52 16.10
C ALA A 5 -23.74 5.04 16.32
N LYS A 6 -24.31 5.62 17.39
CA LYS A 6 -24.08 7.03 17.75
C LYS A 6 -22.60 7.31 18.01
N GLN A 7 -21.91 6.46 18.76
CA GLN A 7 -20.47 6.61 19.04
C GLN A 7 -19.62 6.51 17.77
N VAL A 8 -19.94 5.56 16.89
CA VAL A 8 -19.26 5.39 15.60
C VAL A 8 -19.48 6.63 14.72
N LEU A 9 -20.72 7.14 14.63
CA LEU A 9 -21.03 8.34 13.86
C LEU A 9 -20.25 9.56 14.37
N ARG A 10 -20.24 9.80 15.69
CA ARG A 10 -19.43 10.87 16.30
C ARG A 10 -17.96 10.78 15.92
N LYS A 11 -17.38 9.56 15.94
CA LYS A 11 -15.99 9.34 15.52
C LYS A 11 -15.77 9.66 14.04
N ILE A 12 -16.69 9.26 13.17
CA ILE A 12 -16.64 9.54 11.73
C ILE A 12 -16.66 11.04 11.47
N ILE A 13 -17.65 11.77 12.00
CA ILE A 13 -17.80 13.22 11.79
C ILE A 13 -16.59 13.98 12.32
N ARG A 14 -16.06 13.60 13.48
CA ARG A 14 -14.83 14.20 14.02
C ARG A 14 -13.64 14.03 13.08
N ARG A 15 -13.50 12.85 12.45
CA ARG A 15 -12.38 12.50 11.57
C ARG A 15 -12.44 13.20 10.21
N ILE A 16 -13.64 13.43 9.66
CA ILE A 16 -13.81 14.09 8.36
C ILE A 16 -13.46 15.58 8.49
N PRO A 17 -12.52 16.14 7.71
CA PRO A 17 -12.24 17.59 7.70
C PRO A 17 -13.49 18.41 7.40
N SER A 18 -13.66 19.58 8.05
CA SER A 18 -14.89 20.39 7.91
C SER A 18 -15.18 20.76 6.46
N ASN A 19 -14.14 21.14 5.70
CA ASN A 19 -14.24 21.49 4.28
C ASN A 19 -14.64 20.31 3.37
N LYS A 20 -14.55 19.06 3.84
CA LYS A 20 -14.98 17.87 3.09
C LYS A 20 -16.34 17.34 3.53
N LEU A 21 -16.83 17.76 4.70
CA LEU A 21 -17.96 17.13 5.37
C LEU A 21 -19.24 17.21 4.54
N GLN A 22 -19.52 18.37 3.96
CA GLN A 22 -20.69 18.60 3.11
C GLN A 22 -20.70 17.65 1.89
N ASN A 23 -19.57 17.55 1.17
CA ASN A 23 -19.44 16.68 0.01
C ASN A 23 -19.56 15.18 0.35
N ILE A 24 -19.04 14.77 1.51
CA ILE A 24 -19.16 13.37 1.96
C ILE A 24 -20.62 13.06 2.35
N LEU A 25 -21.27 13.94 3.12
CA LEU A 25 -22.66 13.73 3.52
C LEU A 25 -23.62 13.79 2.33
N SER A 26 -23.35 14.60 1.30
CA SER A 26 -24.21 14.66 0.11
C SER A 26 -24.22 13.33 -0.67
N LYS A 27 -23.14 12.54 -0.59
CA LYS A 27 -23.04 11.22 -1.23
C LYS A 27 -23.58 10.08 -0.37
N TRP A 28 -23.93 10.36 0.88
CA TRP A 28 -24.47 9.34 1.78
C TRP A 28 -25.92 9.01 1.46
N GLU A 29 -26.68 9.95 0.88
CA GLU A 29 -28.04 9.75 0.33
C GLU A 29 -29.11 9.21 1.30
N HIS A 30 -28.82 9.13 2.60
CA HIS A 30 -29.78 8.74 3.66
C HIS A 30 -30.48 9.93 4.32
N LEU A 31 -30.20 11.15 3.87
CA LEU A 31 -30.87 12.38 4.33
C LEU A 31 -31.67 12.98 3.19
N SER A 32 -32.91 13.41 3.46
CA SER A 32 -33.69 14.14 2.47
C SER A 32 -33.02 15.47 2.11
N LYS A 33 -33.31 16.00 0.90
CA LYS A 33 -32.78 17.31 0.47
C LYS A 33 -33.12 18.45 1.45
N LYS A 34 -34.27 18.37 2.14
CA LYS A 34 -34.67 19.36 3.15
C LYS A 34 -33.81 19.25 4.40
N GLN A 35 -33.67 18.04 4.96
CA GLN A 35 -32.83 17.77 6.14
C GLN A 35 -31.35 18.09 5.87
N PHE A 36 -30.86 17.80 4.66
CA PHE A 36 -29.48 18.14 4.30
C PHE A 36 -29.26 19.66 4.25
N ARG A 37 -30.25 20.43 3.77
CA ARG A 37 -30.18 21.91 3.72
C ARG A 37 -30.31 22.56 5.09
N SER A 38 -30.97 21.92 6.06
CA SER A 38 -31.06 22.43 7.43
C SER A 38 -29.78 22.21 8.25
N LEU A 39 -28.80 21.47 7.72
CA LEU A 39 -27.49 21.31 8.37
C LEU A 39 -26.62 22.54 8.10
N GLU A 40 -26.31 23.28 9.16
CA GLU A 40 -25.35 24.39 9.12
C GLU A 40 -23.92 23.86 9.15
N PHE A 41 -23.19 23.93 8.02
CA PHE A 41 -21.82 23.42 7.90
C PHE A 41 -20.73 24.38 8.42
N THR A 42 -21.11 25.63 8.69
CA THR A 42 -20.24 26.68 9.23
C THR A 42 -20.06 26.59 10.74
N GLN A 43 -20.99 25.90 11.42
CA GLN A 43 -20.98 25.75 12.88
C GLN A 43 -19.88 24.79 13.38
N ALA A 44 -19.70 24.74 14.70
CA ALA A 44 -18.79 23.80 15.32
C ALA A 44 -19.20 22.35 15.02
N LYS A 45 -18.23 21.47 14.70
CA LYS A 45 -18.48 20.07 14.31
C LYS A 45 -19.31 19.27 15.32
N TRP A 46 -19.18 19.57 16.61
CA TRP A 46 -19.92 18.85 17.65
C TRP A 46 -21.43 19.15 17.54
N LEU A 47 -21.81 20.42 17.34
CA LEU A 47 -23.19 20.84 17.18
C LEU A 47 -23.80 20.29 15.88
N LEU A 48 -23.03 20.32 14.79
CA LEU A 48 -23.43 19.65 13.54
C LEU A 48 -23.63 18.14 13.76
N CYS A 49 -22.76 17.51 14.55
CA CYS A 49 -22.88 16.09 14.85
C CYS A 49 -24.14 15.79 15.67
N ASP A 50 -24.51 16.64 16.62
CA ASP A 50 -25.74 16.46 17.41
C ASP A 50 -26.99 16.63 16.53
N ASN A 51 -27.03 17.65 15.67
CA ASN A 51 -28.13 17.81 14.71
C ASN A 51 -28.21 16.61 13.75
N LEU A 52 -27.06 16.10 13.29
CA LEU A 52 -27.03 14.93 12.44
C LEU A 52 -27.50 13.67 13.19
N LEU A 53 -27.19 13.53 14.49
CA LEU A 53 -27.67 12.41 15.30
C LEU A 53 -29.20 12.44 15.42
N SER A 54 -29.80 13.61 15.65
CA SER A 54 -31.26 13.77 15.66
C SER A 54 -31.89 13.35 14.34
N LEU A 55 -31.34 13.81 13.21
CA LEU A 55 -31.81 13.40 11.88
C LEU A 55 -31.62 11.90 11.62
N CYS A 56 -30.55 11.29 12.13
CA CYS A 56 -30.34 9.85 12.04
C CYS A 56 -31.39 9.07 12.84
N GLU A 57 -31.82 9.61 13.99
CA GLU A 57 -32.88 9.01 14.81
C GLU A 57 -34.25 9.15 14.15
N GLU A 58 -34.57 10.33 13.61
CA GLU A 58 -35.81 10.58 12.86
C GLU A 58 -35.97 9.65 11.64
N ASN A 59 -34.87 9.35 10.95
CA ASN A 59 -34.86 8.49 9.76
C ASN A 59 -34.60 7.00 10.09
N ASP A 60 -34.63 6.61 11.37
CA ASP A 60 -34.37 5.24 11.84
C ASP A 60 -33.07 4.62 11.30
N LEU A 61 -32.01 5.42 11.23
CA LEU A 61 -30.74 4.95 10.69
C LEU A 61 -30.07 3.95 11.63
N SER A 62 -29.64 2.82 11.05
CA SER A 62 -28.94 1.75 11.75
C SER A 62 -27.41 1.84 11.57
N MET A 63 -26.67 1.02 12.32
CA MET A 63 -25.23 0.81 12.13
C MET A 63 -24.83 0.52 10.66
N LYS A 64 -25.71 -0.13 9.88
CA LYS A 64 -25.46 -0.38 8.45
C LYS A 64 -25.34 0.91 7.64
N HIS A 65 -26.16 1.92 7.95
CA HIS A 65 -26.11 3.22 7.29
C HIS A 65 -24.88 4.01 7.76
N VAL A 66 -24.59 4.02 9.06
CA VAL A 66 -23.41 4.70 9.62
C VAL A 66 -22.09 4.17 9.03
N THR A 67 -21.96 2.85 8.92
CA THR A 67 -20.79 2.23 8.28
C THR A 67 -20.69 2.51 6.78
N GLU A 68 -21.79 2.87 6.12
CA GLU A 68 -21.77 3.35 4.74
C GLU A 68 -21.07 4.69 4.61
N LEU A 69 -21.41 5.64 5.48
CA LEU A 69 -20.79 6.96 5.51
C LEU A 69 -19.28 6.84 5.72
N GLU A 70 -18.88 5.95 6.64
CA GLU A 70 -17.46 5.66 6.87
C GLU A 70 -16.78 5.10 5.61
N MET A 71 -17.44 4.17 4.90
CA MET A 71 -16.89 3.60 3.66
C MET A 71 -16.76 4.66 2.56
N ILE A 72 -17.76 5.52 2.37
CA ILE A 72 -17.70 6.63 1.40
C ILE A 72 -16.48 7.50 1.69
N TYR A 73 -16.33 7.91 2.95
CA TYR A 73 -15.18 8.71 3.36
C TYR A 73 -13.84 8.00 3.12
N ARG A 74 -13.75 6.70 3.43
CA ARG A 74 -12.53 5.92 3.27
C ARG A 74 -12.14 5.73 1.80
N ILE A 75 -13.13 5.50 0.94
CA ILE A 75 -12.96 5.37 -0.52
C ILE A 75 -12.43 6.69 -1.12
N GLU A 76 -12.97 7.84 -0.69
CA GLU A 76 -12.51 9.15 -1.16
C GLU A 76 -11.18 9.61 -0.56
N ASN A 77 -10.75 8.98 0.54
CA ASN A 77 -9.55 9.36 1.26
C ASN A 77 -8.69 8.12 1.56
N PRO A 78 -8.25 7.37 0.53
CA PRO A 78 -7.49 6.12 0.71
C PRO A 78 -6.19 6.37 1.47
N ALA A 79 -5.59 7.56 1.31
CA ALA A 79 -4.33 7.98 1.93
C ALA A 79 -4.37 8.14 3.47
N GLN A 80 -5.53 8.05 4.12
CA GLN A 80 -5.63 8.23 5.59
C GLN A 80 -5.18 7.05 6.44
N GLY A 81 -4.54 6.04 5.87
CA GLY A 81 -3.98 4.92 6.61
C GLY A 81 -2.89 4.25 5.79
N SER A 82 -2.16 3.33 6.42
CA SER A 82 -1.19 2.50 5.72
C SER A 82 -1.89 1.28 5.13
N TRP A 83 -1.61 1.03 3.87
CA TRP A 83 -1.95 -0.19 3.15
C TRP A 83 -0.75 -1.13 3.18
N ASN A 84 -1.03 -2.43 3.29
CA ASN A 84 -0.10 -3.52 3.09
C ASN A 84 -0.62 -4.36 1.93
N VAL A 85 0.28 -4.94 1.15
CA VAL A 85 -0.13 -5.72 -0.02
C VAL A 85 0.19 -7.20 0.14
N CYS A 86 -0.82 -8.02 -0.10
CA CYS A 86 -0.70 -9.46 -0.23
C CYS A 86 -0.93 -9.87 -1.69
N GLN A 87 -0.31 -10.96 -2.10
CA GLN A 87 -0.46 -11.57 -3.41
C GLN A 87 -1.07 -12.96 -3.26
N LEU A 88 -2.16 -13.19 -3.94
CA LEU A 88 -2.77 -14.49 -4.15
C LEU A 88 -1.87 -15.31 -5.10
N ILE A 89 -1.62 -16.56 -4.74
CA ILE A 89 -0.73 -17.48 -5.48
C ILE A 89 -1.47 -18.77 -5.79
N ASP A 90 -0.97 -19.49 -6.78
CA ASP A 90 -1.50 -20.80 -7.21
C ASP A 90 -2.99 -20.70 -7.63
N PRO A 91 -3.33 -19.90 -8.66
CA PRO A 91 -4.71 -19.80 -9.14
C PRO A 91 -5.23 -21.15 -9.65
N SER A 92 -6.46 -21.51 -9.30
CA SER A 92 -7.17 -22.59 -9.98
C SER A 92 -7.70 -22.11 -11.33
N GLU A 93 -8.20 -23.04 -12.15
CA GLU A 93 -8.86 -22.71 -13.44
C GLU A 93 -10.09 -21.80 -13.26
N GLU A 94 -10.74 -21.85 -12.10
CA GLU A 94 -11.92 -21.05 -11.76
C GLU A 94 -11.59 -19.64 -11.27
N ALA A 95 -10.33 -19.37 -10.88
CA ALA A 95 -9.92 -18.08 -10.33
C ALA A 95 -10.16 -16.91 -11.29
N VAL A 96 -10.12 -17.17 -12.60
CA VAL A 96 -10.29 -16.16 -13.66
C VAL A 96 -11.76 -15.80 -13.89
N THR A 97 -12.69 -16.68 -13.56
CA THR A 97 -14.13 -16.53 -13.84
C THR A 97 -14.94 -16.06 -12.64
N VAL A 98 -14.31 -15.89 -11.47
CA VAL A 98 -14.98 -15.43 -10.24
C VAL A 98 -15.65 -14.08 -10.48
N ASP A 99 -16.98 -14.07 -10.42
CA ASP A 99 -17.75 -12.85 -10.53
C ASP A 99 -17.86 -12.12 -9.18
N SER A 100 -18.28 -10.86 -9.22
CA SER A 100 -18.36 -10.03 -8.00
C SER A 100 -19.41 -10.52 -7.00
N LEU A 101 -20.49 -11.17 -7.43
CA LEU A 101 -21.58 -11.62 -6.57
C LEU A 101 -21.15 -12.91 -5.85
N THR A 102 -20.66 -13.91 -6.59
CA THR A 102 -20.15 -15.17 -6.05
C THR A 102 -19.01 -14.94 -5.07
N PHE A 103 -18.06 -14.06 -5.41
CA PHE A 103 -17.01 -13.65 -4.47
C PHE A 103 -17.58 -13.08 -3.17
N LYS A 104 -18.53 -12.14 -3.25
CA LYS A 104 -19.10 -11.45 -2.07
C LYS A 104 -19.80 -12.43 -1.13
N ASP A 105 -20.60 -13.32 -1.71
CA ASP A 105 -21.38 -14.29 -0.94
C ASP A 105 -20.48 -15.36 -0.32
N SER A 106 -19.56 -15.92 -1.12
CA SER A 106 -18.56 -16.88 -0.66
C SER A 106 -17.70 -16.30 0.47
N PHE A 107 -17.12 -15.11 0.28
CA PHE A 107 -16.28 -14.48 1.30
C PHE A 107 -17.04 -14.21 2.60
N LYS A 108 -18.26 -13.71 2.50
CA LYS A 108 -19.09 -13.44 3.68
C LYS A 108 -19.48 -14.72 4.40
N ALA A 109 -19.78 -15.80 3.67
CA ALA A 109 -20.09 -17.11 4.24
C ALA A 109 -18.88 -17.69 4.98
N HIS A 110 -17.71 -17.74 4.33
CA HIS A 110 -16.48 -18.23 4.93
C HIS A 110 -16.10 -17.45 6.19
N LEU A 111 -16.15 -16.11 6.15
CA LEU A 111 -15.75 -15.31 7.31
C LEU A 111 -16.70 -15.48 8.49
N LYS A 112 -18.01 -15.60 8.24
CA LYS A 112 -19.02 -15.87 9.28
C LYS A 112 -18.91 -17.28 9.87
N HIS A 113 -18.46 -18.24 9.07
CA HIS A 113 -18.20 -19.59 9.55
C HIS A 113 -16.99 -19.60 10.53
N LEU A 114 -15.98 -18.78 10.26
CA LEU A 114 -14.79 -18.68 11.11
C LEU A 114 -15.02 -17.85 12.38
N ILE A 115 -15.86 -16.81 12.32
CA ILE A 115 -16.10 -15.89 13.43
C ILE A 115 -17.60 -15.55 13.50
N SER A 116 -18.24 -15.90 14.63
CA SER A 116 -19.67 -15.65 14.87
C SER A 116 -20.01 -14.15 14.86
N HIS A 117 -19.23 -13.35 15.57
CA HIS A 117 -19.42 -11.91 15.69
C HIS A 117 -18.52 -11.14 14.72
N VAL A 118 -18.91 -11.10 13.44
CA VAL A 118 -18.23 -10.31 12.42
C VAL A 118 -19.22 -9.47 11.61
N SER A 119 -18.86 -8.21 11.33
CA SER A 119 -19.65 -7.33 10.48
C SER A 119 -18.90 -7.01 9.21
N VAL A 120 -19.44 -7.44 8.07
CA VAL A 120 -18.84 -7.28 6.74
C VAL A 120 -19.75 -6.43 5.88
N LYS A 121 -19.19 -5.35 5.31
CA LYS A 121 -19.84 -4.53 4.29
C LYS A 121 -18.95 -4.47 3.05
N MET A 122 -19.55 -4.64 1.87
CA MET A 122 -18.82 -4.61 0.61
C MET A 122 -19.45 -3.59 -0.35
N LYS A 123 -18.62 -2.83 -1.05
CA LYS A 123 -19.04 -1.86 -2.07
C LYS A 123 -18.17 -2.06 -3.31
N LYS A 124 -18.81 -2.22 -4.47
CA LYS A 124 -18.10 -2.19 -5.76
C LYS A 124 -17.85 -0.73 -6.10
N HIS A 125 -16.63 -0.40 -6.51
CA HIS A 125 -16.22 0.92 -6.95
C HIS A 125 -16.20 0.99 -8.48
N GLU A 126 -16.12 2.20 -9.02
CA GLU A 126 -16.21 2.48 -10.47
C GLU A 126 -15.08 1.81 -11.28
N ASP A 127 -13.89 1.69 -10.69
CA ASP A 127 -12.73 1.01 -11.27
C ASP A 127 -12.78 -0.53 -11.17
N ASN A 128 -13.97 -1.09 -10.91
CA ASN A 128 -14.22 -2.51 -10.64
C ASN A 128 -13.56 -3.07 -9.38
N ALA A 129 -12.92 -2.24 -8.55
CA ALA A 129 -12.42 -2.67 -7.25
C ALA A 129 -13.57 -3.01 -6.30
N ILE A 130 -13.41 -4.06 -5.50
CA ILE A 130 -14.30 -4.38 -4.39
C ILE A 130 -13.66 -3.86 -3.11
N TRP A 131 -14.34 -2.92 -2.46
CA TRP A 131 -14.00 -2.40 -1.14
C TRP A 131 -14.75 -3.19 -0.09
N ILE A 132 -14.02 -3.79 0.84
CA ILE A 132 -14.55 -4.61 1.92
C ILE A 132 -14.17 -3.93 3.24
N ARG A 133 -15.18 -3.69 4.08
CA ARG A 133 -15.02 -3.24 5.46
C ARG A 133 -15.37 -4.39 6.38
N ILE A 134 -14.47 -4.70 7.30
CA ILE A 134 -14.63 -5.77 8.28
C ILE A 134 -14.47 -5.17 9.68
N ALA A 135 -15.52 -5.22 10.49
CA ALA A 135 -15.40 -5.03 11.94
C ALA A 135 -15.34 -6.40 12.61
N TRP A 136 -14.32 -6.57 13.44
CA TRP A 136 -14.00 -7.83 14.10
C TRP A 136 -14.55 -7.84 15.52
N GLY A 137 -15.25 -8.91 15.87
CA GLY A 137 -15.52 -9.29 17.26
C GLY A 137 -14.78 -10.60 17.57
N ASP A 138 -15.23 -11.27 18.61
CA ASP A 138 -14.86 -12.65 18.93
C ASP A 138 -16.06 -13.39 19.52
N ASN A 139 -15.88 -14.61 20.01
CA ASN A 139 -16.98 -15.44 20.49
C ASN A 139 -17.76 -14.83 21.68
N PHE A 140 -17.22 -13.79 22.32
CA PHE A 140 -17.80 -13.16 23.50
C PHE A 140 -18.10 -11.67 23.30
N THR A 141 -17.60 -11.05 22.23
CA THR A 141 -17.69 -9.62 22.01
C THR A 141 -18.28 -9.27 20.65
N GLN A 142 -19.19 -8.29 20.65
CA GLN A 142 -19.77 -7.75 19.43
C GLN A 142 -18.68 -7.12 18.54
N PRO A 143 -18.91 -7.02 17.21
CA PRO A 143 -17.95 -6.43 16.29
C PRO A 143 -17.51 -5.02 16.70
N ASN A 144 -16.21 -4.79 16.83
CA ASN A 144 -15.67 -3.47 17.14
C ASN A 144 -15.69 -2.58 15.89
N HIS A 145 -16.77 -1.80 15.75
CA HIS A 145 -16.96 -0.88 14.64
C HIS A 145 -16.03 0.35 14.67
N LEU A 146 -15.32 0.61 15.77
CA LEU A 146 -14.42 1.76 15.88
C LEU A 146 -13.08 1.51 15.16
N ASN A 147 -12.64 0.26 15.05
CA ASN A 147 -11.35 -0.11 14.45
C ASN A 147 -11.54 -1.19 13.37
N PRO A 148 -12.22 -0.86 12.26
CA PRO A 148 -12.42 -1.81 11.17
C PRO A 148 -11.14 -2.01 10.35
N THR A 149 -11.05 -3.18 9.73
CA THR A 149 -10.12 -3.47 8.65
C THR A 149 -10.76 -3.13 7.30
N TYR A 150 -9.96 -2.58 6.40
CA TYR A 150 -10.37 -2.34 5.02
C TYR A 150 -9.54 -3.21 4.08
N VAL A 151 -10.21 -3.82 3.12
CA VAL A 151 -9.60 -4.61 2.05
C VAL A 151 -10.07 -4.04 0.71
N VAL A 152 -9.14 -3.91 -0.23
CA VAL A 152 -9.43 -3.53 -1.61
C VAL A 152 -8.85 -4.59 -2.52
N HIS A 153 -9.69 -5.11 -3.41
CA HIS A 153 -9.28 -6.17 -4.33
C HIS A 153 -9.92 -5.96 -5.70
N HIS A 154 -9.11 -6.10 -6.75
CA HIS A 154 -9.61 -6.19 -8.12
C HIS A 154 -9.54 -7.67 -8.50
N LEU A 155 -10.70 -8.29 -8.76
CA LEU A 155 -10.80 -9.73 -9.01
C LEU A 155 -9.93 -10.19 -10.20
N GLN A 156 -9.65 -9.29 -11.14
CA GLN A 156 -8.80 -9.55 -12.31
C GLN A 156 -7.30 -9.57 -11.98
N THR A 157 -6.91 -9.34 -10.73
CA THR A 157 -5.51 -9.24 -10.31
C THR A 157 -5.28 -10.10 -9.07
N PRO A 158 -4.08 -10.69 -8.91
CA PRO A 158 -3.77 -11.47 -7.71
C PRO A 158 -3.50 -10.58 -6.48
N TYR A 159 -3.63 -9.26 -6.56
CA TYR A 159 -3.21 -8.36 -5.50
C TYR A 159 -4.39 -7.95 -4.59
N VAL A 160 -4.15 -8.02 -3.29
CA VAL A 160 -5.10 -7.64 -2.25
C VAL A 160 -4.45 -6.60 -1.35
N PHE A 161 -5.09 -5.42 -1.24
CA PHE A 161 -4.59 -4.31 -0.44
C PHE A 161 -5.35 -4.28 0.89
N VAL A 162 -4.63 -4.25 2.01
CA VAL A 162 -5.22 -4.36 3.35
C VAL A 162 -4.74 -3.24 4.25
N SER A 163 -5.67 -2.59 4.97
CA SER A 163 -5.41 -1.52 5.91
C SER A 163 -6.08 -1.81 7.26
N GLY A 164 -5.36 -1.60 8.36
CA GLY A 164 -5.90 -1.73 9.72
C GLY A 164 -6.16 -3.18 10.15
N LEU A 165 -5.41 -4.14 9.60
CA LEU A 165 -5.46 -5.55 10.00
C LEU A 165 -4.49 -5.81 11.14
N THR A 166 -4.93 -6.49 12.18
CA THR A 166 -4.08 -6.90 13.31
C THR A 166 -3.55 -8.32 13.08
N ALA A 167 -2.46 -8.67 13.77
CA ALA A 167 -1.90 -10.03 13.71
C ALA A 167 -2.92 -11.10 14.14
N LYS A 168 -3.78 -10.80 15.14
CA LYS A 168 -4.87 -11.66 15.59
C LYS A 168 -5.84 -12.01 14.46
N HIS A 169 -6.21 -11.04 13.62
CA HIS A 169 -7.23 -11.23 12.60
C HIS A 169 -6.68 -11.66 11.23
N LYS A 170 -5.35 -11.61 11.05
CA LYS A 170 -4.68 -11.95 9.79
C LYS A 170 -5.01 -13.38 9.30
N PRO A 171 -4.95 -14.43 10.14
CA PRO A 171 -5.28 -15.79 9.69
C PRO A 171 -6.71 -15.93 9.17
N PHE A 172 -7.69 -15.32 9.85
CA PHE A 172 -9.11 -15.41 9.45
C PHE A 172 -9.37 -14.71 8.11
N LEU A 173 -8.75 -13.54 7.89
CA LEU A 173 -8.85 -12.88 6.59
C LEU A 173 -8.26 -13.74 5.47
N HIS A 174 -7.09 -14.34 5.70
CA HIS A 174 -6.44 -15.19 4.69
C HIS A 174 -7.31 -16.41 4.37
N GLN A 175 -7.82 -17.09 5.39
CA GLN A 175 -8.65 -18.28 5.25
C GLN A 175 -10.01 -17.99 4.60
N ALA A 176 -10.52 -16.76 4.68
CA ALA A 176 -11.70 -16.35 3.91
C ALA A 176 -11.36 -15.95 2.46
N LEU A 177 -10.23 -15.28 2.21
CA LEU A 177 -9.85 -14.81 0.87
C LEU A 177 -9.52 -15.95 -0.09
N ILE A 178 -8.70 -16.90 0.35
CA ILE A 178 -8.19 -18.01 -0.47
C ILE A 178 -9.33 -18.80 -1.15
N PRO A 179 -10.30 -19.38 -0.42
CA PRO A 179 -11.38 -20.14 -1.04
C PRO A 179 -12.33 -19.25 -1.85
N SER A 180 -12.54 -18.00 -1.44
CA SER A 180 -13.47 -17.09 -2.15
C SER A 180 -12.92 -16.58 -3.47
N THR A 181 -11.61 -16.66 -3.68
CA THR A 181 -10.94 -16.25 -4.92
C THR A 181 -10.46 -17.43 -5.76
N HIS A 182 -10.65 -18.67 -5.27
CA HIS A 182 -10.17 -19.90 -5.90
C HIS A 182 -8.65 -19.93 -6.14
N TYR A 183 -7.87 -19.35 -5.21
CA TYR A 183 -6.41 -19.45 -5.19
C TYR A 183 -5.96 -20.49 -4.15
N GLY A 184 -4.77 -21.06 -4.32
CA GLY A 184 -4.18 -22.05 -3.40
C GLY A 184 -3.45 -21.43 -2.21
N GLY A 185 -3.10 -20.15 -2.28
CA GLY A 185 -2.40 -19.49 -1.18
C GLY A 185 -2.39 -17.97 -1.22
N LEU A 186 -1.86 -17.38 -0.15
CA LEU A 186 -1.66 -15.93 -0.01
C LEU A 186 -0.27 -15.65 0.56
N LYS A 187 0.48 -14.79 -0.12
CA LYS A 187 1.86 -14.41 0.22
C LYS A 187 1.98 -12.93 0.53
N ASP A 188 2.81 -12.58 1.50
CA ASP A 188 3.16 -11.19 1.80
C ASP A 188 4.16 -10.65 0.77
N VAL A 189 3.81 -9.54 0.11
CA VAL A 189 4.65 -8.92 -0.93
C VAL A 189 5.74 -8.03 -0.31
N HIS A 190 5.68 -7.76 0.99
CA HIS A 190 6.58 -6.84 1.69
C HIS A 190 6.52 -5.42 1.10
N LEU A 191 5.33 -5.03 0.67
CA LEU A 191 5.01 -3.69 0.17
C LEU A 191 3.96 -3.03 1.06
N SER A 192 4.27 -1.82 1.52
CA SER A 192 3.35 -0.99 2.30
C SER A 192 3.51 0.50 1.99
N GLY A 193 2.45 1.28 2.18
CA GLY A 193 2.47 2.72 1.94
C GLY A 193 1.11 3.36 2.14
N ARG A 194 0.99 4.68 2.04
CA ARG A 194 -0.31 5.37 2.25
C ARG A 194 -1.09 5.53 0.96
N CYS A 195 -0.41 5.69 -0.17
CA CYS A 195 -1.05 5.92 -1.46
C CYS A 195 -1.45 4.61 -2.14
N LEU A 196 -2.71 4.19 -1.99
CA LEU A 196 -3.23 2.94 -2.58
C LEU A 196 -2.97 2.82 -4.09
N THR A 197 -3.22 3.90 -4.84
CA THR A 197 -2.98 3.92 -6.29
C THR A 197 -1.51 3.77 -6.63
N ALA A 198 -0.62 4.46 -5.92
CA ALA A 198 0.83 4.31 -6.15
C ALA A 198 1.33 2.90 -5.85
N LEU A 199 0.82 2.23 -4.81
CA LEU A 199 1.16 0.83 -4.52
C LEU A 199 0.70 -0.10 -5.64
N ARG A 200 -0.52 0.12 -6.16
CA ARG A 200 -1.05 -0.61 -7.31
C ARG A 200 -0.18 -0.40 -8.54
N ASP A 201 0.12 0.85 -8.87
CA ASP A 201 0.89 1.21 -10.06
C ASP A 201 2.29 0.60 -9.98
N LEU A 202 2.91 0.60 -8.80
CA LEU A 202 4.21 -0.03 -8.53
C LEU A 202 4.18 -1.55 -8.80
N LEU A 203 3.15 -2.26 -8.36
CA LEU A 203 3.02 -3.72 -8.52
C LEU A 203 2.63 -4.13 -9.93
N MET A 204 1.69 -3.41 -10.52
CA MET A 204 1.17 -3.68 -11.86
C MET A 204 2.07 -3.10 -12.95
N ARG A 205 3.14 -2.38 -12.57
CA ARG A 205 4.04 -1.65 -13.48
C ARG A 205 3.28 -0.70 -14.40
N GLN A 206 2.18 -0.13 -13.91
CA GLN A 206 1.29 0.79 -14.64
C GLN A 206 1.75 2.26 -14.55
N TYR A 207 3.04 2.49 -14.34
CA TYR A 207 3.67 3.81 -14.41
C TYR A 207 4.65 3.84 -15.59
N LYS A 208 4.93 5.03 -16.13
CA LYS A 208 5.81 5.21 -17.29
C LYS A 208 7.28 4.94 -16.92
N GLN A 209 7.61 3.69 -16.65
CA GLN A 209 8.98 3.25 -16.42
C GLN A 209 9.64 2.93 -17.76
N ALA A 210 9.91 3.98 -18.54
CA ALA A 210 10.82 3.85 -19.67
C ALA A 210 12.24 3.73 -19.11
N PHE A 211 12.75 2.51 -19.06
CA PHE A 211 14.19 2.28 -18.94
C PHE A 211 14.81 2.49 -20.32
N PRO A 212 15.97 3.14 -20.43
CA PRO A 212 16.66 3.27 -21.71
C PRO A 212 16.89 1.90 -22.34
N VAL A 213 16.16 1.59 -23.42
CA VAL A 213 16.34 0.34 -24.17
C VAL A 213 17.49 0.54 -25.14
N LYS A 214 18.73 0.31 -24.70
CA LYS A 214 19.90 -0.14 -25.50
C LYS A 214 21.20 -0.15 -24.66
N HIS A 215 22.10 -1.04 -25.04
CA HIS A 215 23.27 -1.57 -24.31
C HIS A 215 24.23 -0.59 -23.64
N PRO A 216 24.93 -1.03 -22.57
CA PRO A 216 25.92 -0.23 -21.86
C PRO A 216 27.16 -0.04 -22.74
N ARG A 217 27.53 1.21 -23.05
CA ARG A 217 28.92 1.49 -23.39
C ARG A 217 29.70 1.51 -22.08
N LEU A 218 30.45 0.42 -21.84
CA LEU A 218 31.66 0.44 -21.02
C LEU A 218 32.60 1.51 -21.61
N LEU A 219 32.48 2.75 -21.14
CA LEU A 219 33.51 3.76 -21.38
C LEU A 219 34.48 3.69 -20.21
N GLN A 220 35.53 2.90 -20.45
CA GLN A 220 36.79 2.93 -19.73
C GLN A 220 37.21 4.38 -19.55
N GLU A 221 37.33 4.77 -18.28
CA GLU A 221 37.84 6.05 -17.83
C GLU A 221 39.34 6.10 -18.17
N LYS A 222 39.74 7.02 -19.07
CA LYS A 222 41.12 7.47 -19.22
C LYS A 222 41.15 8.97 -19.01
N SER A 223 41.75 9.40 -17.92
CA SER A 223 42.18 10.79 -17.67
C SER A 223 43.26 11.18 -18.70
N PRO A 224 43.37 12.46 -19.10
CA PRO A 224 43.95 13.49 -18.23
C PRO A 224 43.33 14.90 -18.32
N VAL A 225 43.64 15.73 -17.32
CA VAL A 225 43.30 17.17 -17.18
C VAL A 225 44.35 18.02 -17.91
N PRO A 226 44.00 19.13 -18.61
CA PRO A 226 44.08 20.46 -18.01
C PRO A 226 42.90 21.41 -18.33
N SER A 227 42.65 22.32 -17.39
CA SER A 227 41.59 23.35 -17.35
C SER A 227 41.58 24.31 -18.55
N HIS A 228 40.42 24.47 -19.19
CA HIS A 228 40.02 25.51 -20.18
C HIS A 228 38.50 25.30 -20.47
N PRO A 229 37.80 25.93 -21.44
CA PRO A 229 36.32 25.82 -21.65
C PRO A 229 35.73 24.39 -21.68
N ASN A 230 36.61 23.40 -21.74
CA ASN A 230 36.41 22.02 -21.39
C ASN A 230 35.80 21.75 -20.00
N ILE A 231 35.93 22.64 -19.00
CA ILE A 231 35.34 22.43 -17.66
C ILE A 231 33.81 22.50 -17.71
N GLU A 232 33.24 23.44 -18.47
CA GLU A 232 31.79 23.52 -18.65
C GLU A 232 31.27 22.30 -19.40
N THR A 233 32.01 21.83 -20.42
CA THR A 233 31.62 20.63 -21.17
C THR A 233 31.85 19.33 -20.39
N GLU A 234 32.86 19.25 -19.53
CA GLU A 234 33.12 18.12 -18.62
C GLU A 234 32.06 18.08 -17.52
N HIS A 235 31.75 19.22 -16.90
CA HIS A 235 30.69 19.33 -15.92
C HIS A 235 29.32 18.98 -16.52
N ALA A 236 29.05 19.43 -17.76
CA ALA A 236 27.85 19.05 -18.50
C ALA A 236 27.81 17.55 -18.77
N LYS A 237 28.91 16.94 -19.24
CA LYS A 237 29.01 15.48 -19.47
C LYS A 237 28.82 14.68 -18.18
N HIS A 238 29.42 15.10 -17.06
CA HIS A 238 29.22 14.43 -15.77
C HIS A 238 27.78 14.56 -15.28
N THR A 239 27.17 15.73 -15.48
CA THR A 239 25.76 15.96 -15.13
C THR A 239 24.84 15.09 -15.98
N GLU A 240 25.05 15.02 -17.29
CA GLU A 240 24.33 14.14 -18.19
C GLU A 240 24.49 12.66 -17.80
N LYS A 241 25.72 12.23 -17.50
CA LYS A 241 26.01 10.88 -17.03
C LYS A 241 25.26 10.54 -15.72
N ARG A 242 25.18 11.48 -14.78
CA ARG A 242 24.39 11.29 -13.52
C ARG A 242 22.90 11.20 -13.81
N LEU A 243 22.37 12.05 -14.68
CA LEU A 243 20.97 12.02 -15.10
C LEU A 243 20.62 10.69 -15.78
N GLN A 244 21.48 10.22 -16.67
CA GLN A 244 21.35 8.91 -17.32
C GLN A 244 21.34 7.77 -16.30
N MET A 245 22.29 7.74 -15.35
CA MET A 245 22.31 6.69 -14.32
C MET A 245 21.09 6.74 -13.39
N ALA A 246 20.57 7.93 -13.07
CA ALA A 246 19.33 8.08 -12.31
C ALA A 246 18.12 7.53 -13.09
N ALA A 247 18.06 7.81 -14.40
CA ALA A 247 17.04 7.28 -15.30
C ALA A 247 17.14 5.77 -15.47
N GLU A 248 18.34 5.19 -15.55
CA GLU A 248 18.55 3.74 -15.60
C GLU A 248 18.12 3.06 -14.29
N ALA A 249 18.35 3.69 -13.14
CA ALA A 249 18.01 3.12 -11.84
C ALA A 249 16.51 3.19 -11.51
N PHE A 250 15.84 4.30 -11.84
CA PHE A 250 14.46 4.55 -11.41
C PHE A 250 13.46 4.66 -12.58
N GLY A 251 13.92 5.03 -13.77
CA GLY A 251 13.10 5.35 -14.93
C GLY A 251 12.96 6.86 -15.16
N GLU A 252 12.58 7.23 -16.38
CA GLU A 252 12.43 8.64 -16.77
C GLU A 252 11.09 9.26 -16.36
N GLY A 253 10.04 8.45 -16.21
CA GLY A 253 8.70 8.94 -15.88
C GLY A 253 8.49 9.33 -14.41
N ILE A 254 7.26 9.76 -14.13
CA ILE A 254 6.79 10.08 -12.78
C ILE A 254 6.77 8.79 -11.95
N LEU A 255 7.43 8.81 -10.79
CA LEU A 255 7.55 7.64 -9.94
C LEU A 255 6.34 7.54 -8.98
N PRO A 256 5.86 6.31 -8.70
CA PRO A 256 4.77 6.12 -7.75
C PRO A 256 5.18 6.63 -6.37
N LYS A 257 4.27 7.33 -5.71
CA LYS A 257 4.49 7.86 -4.38
C LYS A 257 4.69 6.73 -3.36
N LEU A 258 5.86 6.72 -2.73
CA LEU A 258 6.20 5.79 -1.66
C LEU A 258 6.87 6.56 -0.52
N GLU A 259 6.41 6.39 0.71
CA GLU A 259 6.92 7.20 1.82
C GLU A 259 8.16 6.60 2.49
N THR A 260 8.31 5.28 2.50
CA THR A 260 9.35 4.60 3.27
C THR A 260 9.93 3.38 2.56
N ALA A 261 11.18 3.05 2.88
CA ALA A 261 11.78 1.74 2.61
C ALA A 261 12.60 1.29 3.83
N VAL A 262 12.51 0.01 4.17
CA VAL A 262 13.14 -0.60 5.35
C VAL A 262 14.02 -1.76 4.91
N TYR A 263 15.27 -1.75 5.35
CA TYR A 263 16.24 -2.82 5.15
C TYR A 263 16.67 -3.34 6.52
N LYS A 264 16.31 -4.58 6.82
CA LYS A 264 16.75 -5.31 8.02
C LYS A 264 17.93 -6.19 7.63
N LEU A 265 19.10 -5.92 8.19
CA LEU A 265 20.31 -6.70 8.03
C LEU A 265 20.44 -7.68 9.20
N GLU A 266 20.70 -8.93 8.88
CA GLU A 266 21.02 -9.97 9.85
C GLU A 266 22.15 -10.83 9.26
N THR A 267 23.39 -10.44 9.52
CA THR A 267 24.56 -11.12 8.95
C THR A 267 25.61 -11.36 10.03
N ARG A 268 26.47 -12.35 9.83
CA ARG A 268 27.58 -12.65 10.74
C ARG A 268 28.80 -11.82 10.39
N PHE A 269 29.62 -11.50 11.39
CA PHE A 269 30.94 -10.94 11.11
C PHE A 269 31.79 -11.99 10.41
N ARG A 270 32.38 -11.62 9.27
CA ARG A 270 33.35 -12.46 8.55
C ARG A 270 34.73 -11.93 8.85
N GLU A 271 35.57 -12.76 9.44
CA GLU A 271 36.98 -12.46 9.69
C GLU A 271 37.79 -13.21 8.62
N ASN A 272 38.49 -12.47 7.75
CA ASN A 272 39.26 -13.03 6.63
C ASN A 272 38.49 -14.02 5.73
N GLY A 273 37.21 -13.74 5.44
CA GLY A 273 36.38 -14.59 4.58
C GLY A 273 35.83 -15.86 5.25
N MET A 274 36.23 -16.15 6.48
CA MET A 274 35.69 -17.22 7.30
C MET A 274 34.61 -16.67 8.24
N PRO A 275 33.59 -17.48 8.60
CA PRO A 275 32.65 -17.09 9.65
C PRO A 275 33.45 -16.82 10.93
N GLY A 276 33.39 -15.58 11.43
CA GLY A 276 34.07 -15.20 12.65
C GLY A 276 33.58 -16.04 13.83
N ARG A 277 34.41 -16.17 14.87
CA ARG A 277 34.14 -17.00 16.06
C ARG A 277 32.81 -16.69 16.79
N ARG A 278 32.21 -15.52 16.54
CA ARG A 278 30.93 -15.14 17.15
C ARG A 278 29.78 -15.73 16.35
N GLU A 279 29.03 -16.63 16.98
CA GLU A 279 27.83 -17.24 16.39
C GLU A 279 26.68 -16.24 16.20
N GLU A 280 26.63 -15.20 17.04
CA GLU A 280 25.57 -14.21 17.01
C GLU A 280 25.66 -13.30 15.77
N PRO A 281 24.61 -13.24 14.93
CA PRO A 281 24.58 -12.31 13.82
C PRO A 281 24.44 -10.88 14.32
N PHE A 282 25.14 -9.94 13.69
CA PHE A 282 24.86 -8.53 13.92
C PHE A 282 23.54 -8.17 13.23
N ARG A 283 22.76 -7.33 13.91
CA ARG A 283 21.44 -6.90 13.45
C ARG A 283 21.44 -5.40 13.25
N GLY A 284 21.02 -4.97 12.07
CA GLY A 284 20.90 -3.56 11.71
C GLY A 284 19.56 -3.29 11.04
N VAL A 285 18.99 -2.10 11.26
CA VAL A 285 17.80 -1.66 10.53
C VAL A 285 18.08 -0.29 9.95
N VAL A 286 18.00 -0.18 8.63
CA VAL A 286 18.07 1.08 7.90
C VAL A 286 16.67 1.40 7.40
N LYS A 287 16.16 2.58 7.74
CA LYS A 287 14.86 3.07 7.29
C LYS A 287 15.03 4.41 6.59
N PHE A 288 14.64 4.45 5.33
CA PHE A 288 14.50 5.69 4.57
C PHE A 288 13.07 6.20 4.69
N SER A 289 12.91 7.52 4.81
CA SER A 289 11.60 8.17 4.84
C SER A 289 11.61 9.49 4.10
N SER A 290 10.60 9.74 3.27
CA SER A 290 10.37 11.00 2.57
C SER A 290 8.87 11.17 2.26
N SER A 291 8.46 12.36 1.83
CA SER A 291 7.13 12.57 1.25
C SER A 291 6.96 11.82 -0.08
N ASN A 292 8.04 11.66 -0.84
CA ASN A 292 8.14 10.77 -1.99
C ASN A 292 9.58 10.24 -2.10
N LEU A 293 9.82 9.05 -1.55
CA LEU A 293 11.13 8.43 -1.45
C LEU A 293 11.76 8.17 -2.80
N LEU A 294 11.01 7.66 -3.77
CA LEU A 294 11.56 7.30 -5.08
C LEU A 294 12.05 8.53 -5.84
N GLU A 295 11.26 9.61 -5.84
CA GLU A 295 11.70 10.90 -6.42
C GLU A 295 12.87 11.51 -5.65
N SER A 296 12.87 11.39 -4.32
CA SER A 296 13.99 11.90 -3.51
C SER A 296 15.29 11.15 -3.85
N LEU A 297 15.25 9.84 -3.98
CA LEU A 297 16.41 9.03 -4.35
C LEU A 297 16.89 9.35 -5.77
N LYS A 298 15.98 9.50 -6.73
CA LYS A 298 16.30 9.93 -8.10
C LYS A 298 17.01 11.29 -8.07
N ASN A 299 16.47 12.27 -7.35
CA ASN A 299 17.05 13.60 -7.20
C ASN A 299 18.42 13.58 -6.51
N CYS A 300 18.64 12.75 -5.49
CA CYS A 300 19.95 12.60 -4.85
C CYS A 300 21.03 12.15 -5.84
N VAL A 301 20.67 11.26 -6.78
CA VAL A 301 21.60 10.77 -7.80
C VAL A 301 21.82 11.83 -8.87
N SER A 302 20.75 12.46 -9.37
CA SER A 302 20.82 13.51 -10.40
C SER A 302 21.65 14.73 -9.94
N SER A 303 21.49 15.14 -8.68
CA SER A 303 22.21 16.27 -8.08
C SER A 303 23.66 15.93 -7.66
N GLY A 304 24.05 14.65 -7.67
CA GLY A 304 25.38 14.22 -7.23
C GLY A 304 25.56 14.13 -5.71
N MET A 305 24.47 14.23 -4.93
CA MET A 305 24.51 14.00 -3.47
C MET A 305 24.74 12.51 -3.13
N ALA A 306 24.36 11.60 -4.02
CA ALA A 306 24.62 10.17 -3.90
C ALA A 306 25.52 9.69 -5.05
N SER A 307 26.47 8.81 -4.73
CA SER A 307 27.32 8.17 -5.73
C SER A 307 26.49 7.31 -6.67
N ALA A 308 26.72 7.45 -7.98
CA ALA A 308 26.20 6.56 -9.00
C ALA A 308 27.28 5.52 -9.41
N PRO A 309 26.92 4.26 -9.71
CA PRO A 309 25.57 3.73 -9.84
C PRO A 309 24.88 3.49 -8.49
N VAL A 310 23.55 3.59 -8.50
CA VAL A 310 22.71 3.32 -7.31
C VAL A 310 22.86 1.86 -6.90
N THR A 311 22.97 1.61 -5.60
CA THR A 311 23.05 0.24 -5.09
C THR A 311 21.81 -0.57 -5.52
N PRO A 312 21.97 -1.86 -5.90
CA PRO A 312 20.83 -2.72 -6.25
C PRO A 312 19.75 -2.79 -5.16
N LEU A 313 20.11 -2.52 -3.90
CA LEU A 313 19.16 -2.46 -2.80
C LEU A 313 18.10 -1.38 -3.03
N LEU A 314 18.51 -0.18 -3.44
CA LEU A 314 17.62 0.95 -3.65
C LEU A 314 16.87 0.85 -5.00
N SER A 315 17.56 0.46 -6.08
CA SER A 315 16.89 0.27 -7.38
C SER A 315 15.93 -0.92 -7.40
N SER A 316 16.13 -1.92 -6.52
CA SER A 316 15.20 -3.05 -6.44
C SER A 316 13.81 -2.72 -5.89
N ILE A 317 13.61 -1.55 -5.28
CA ILE A 317 12.29 -1.11 -4.79
C ILE A 317 11.30 -1.08 -5.96
N THR A 318 11.68 -0.45 -7.06
CA THR A 318 10.85 -0.31 -8.26
C THR A 318 10.76 -1.62 -9.04
N GLN A 319 11.87 -2.34 -9.16
CA GLN A 319 11.94 -3.59 -9.93
C GLN A 319 11.15 -4.75 -9.29
N LYS A 320 11.22 -4.87 -7.96
CA LYS A 320 10.58 -5.94 -7.19
C LYS A 320 9.25 -5.52 -6.58
N GLY A 321 8.87 -4.25 -6.67
CA GLY A 321 7.63 -3.71 -6.13
C GLY A 321 7.48 -3.95 -4.62
N ARG A 322 8.56 -3.78 -3.85
CA ARG A 322 8.57 -4.01 -2.39
C ARG A 322 9.42 -2.95 -1.69
N ASN A 323 9.06 -2.62 -0.47
CA ASN A 323 9.76 -1.60 0.32
C ASN A 323 10.20 -2.09 1.69
N TYR A 324 10.06 -3.38 1.97
CA TYR A 324 10.64 -4.03 3.12
C TYR A 324 11.53 -5.19 2.67
N PHE A 325 12.78 -5.19 3.14
CA PHE A 325 13.80 -6.12 2.73
C PHE A 325 14.47 -6.73 3.96
N VAL A 326 14.63 -8.04 3.96
CA VAL A 326 15.48 -8.75 4.92
C VAL A 326 16.71 -9.24 4.17
N ILE A 327 17.89 -8.82 4.64
CA ILE A 327 19.19 -9.14 4.06
C ILE A 327 19.88 -10.08 5.05
N THR A 328 20.02 -11.35 4.66
CA THR A 328 20.73 -12.37 5.42
C THR A 328 21.97 -12.84 4.67
N ASP A 329 22.89 -13.51 5.38
CA ASP A 329 23.99 -14.22 4.72
C ASP A 329 23.45 -15.21 3.68
N LYS A 330 24.09 -15.25 2.50
CA LYS A 330 23.88 -16.33 1.55
C LYS A 330 24.38 -17.62 2.20
N GLY A 331 23.49 -18.57 2.44
CA GLY A 331 23.88 -19.89 2.94
C GLY A 331 24.87 -20.58 2.00
N PRO A 332 25.66 -21.55 2.49
CA PRO A 332 26.52 -22.37 1.64
C PRO A 332 25.61 -23.21 0.73
N GLY A 333 25.45 -22.79 -0.53
CA GLY A 333 24.61 -23.51 -1.49
C GLY A 333 24.06 -22.69 -2.67
N VAL A 334 24.11 -21.35 -2.64
CA VAL A 334 23.71 -20.54 -3.80
C VAL A 334 24.93 -20.14 -4.62
N SER A 335 25.56 -21.16 -5.22
CA SER A 335 26.53 -20.98 -6.30
C SER A 335 25.77 -20.47 -7.52
N HIS A 336 26.23 -19.36 -8.10
CA HIS A 336 25.78 -18.92 -9.42
C HIS A 336 26.02 -20.05 -10.43
N THR A 337 24.94 -20.68 -10.91
CA THR A 337 24.95 -21.35 -12.21
C THR A 337 25.16 -20.25 -13.25
N GLN A 338 26.42 -19.97 -13.55
CA GLN A 338 26.79 -19.38 -14.84
C GLN A 338 26.25 -20.32 -15.91
N GLY A 339 25.25 -19.84 -16.65
CA GLY A 339 24.80 -20.48 -17.87
C GLY A 339 25.98 -20.56 -18.84
N ARG A 340 26.56 -21.74 -18.94
CA ARG A 340 27.47 -22.09 -20.03
C ARG A 340 26.59 -22.26 -21.26
N LYS A 341 26.73 -21.34 -22.22
CA LYS A 341 26.25 -21.53 -23.58
C LYS A 341 26.84 -22.84 -24.12
N ILE A 342 25.98 -23.73 -24.58
CA ILE A 342 26.18 -24.51 -25.80
C ILE A 342 24.93 -24.24 -26.63
#